data_AF-A0A4D6FGD1-F1
#
_entry.id   AF-A0A4D6FGD1-F1
#
_cell.length_a   1.000
_cell.length_b   1.000
_cell.length_c   1.000
_cell.angle_alpha   90.00
_cell.angle_beta   90.00
_cell.angle_gamma   90.00
#
_symmetry.space_group_name_H-M   'P 1'
#
loop_
_entity.id
_entity.type
_entity.pdbx_description
1 polymer ?
#
loop_
_entity_poly.entity_id
_entity_poly.type
_entity_poly.pdbx_seq_one_letter_code
_entity_poly.pdbx_strand_id
1 'polypeptide(L)'
;MNPFTWVEQSVEKIEILRDYTYELYSNYGILKFYTFVSINIYLALLFWRSVGYKYLKILLVLTLYTLSPLSAWHVGGEIELFNLQSSLAIVSCSSIGQNFNLSWSLGSKKLTKEVRKMFILPPAYEGILVGLLLSDAGNNKSKSNKLMRIAFVQSFTLHFHYFMHVYFSLSFIFRSLPILRIQYRRGIKNVSLSIISMGLPAIHNLCLQFLDVNGRKIIPINIYNLLTPIALAHWIWETVKLENMVYDSVQMLFLLKK
;
A
#
# COMPACT_ATOMS: atom_id res chain seq x y z
N MET A 1 -6.28 -15.84 42.72
CA MET A 1 -5.17 -16.27 41.84
C MET A 1 -4.53 -15.02 41.27
N ASN A 2 -3.20 -14.93 41.36
CA ASN A 2 -2.46 -13.76 40.86
C ASN A 2 -2.46 -13.80 39.32
N PRO A 3 -2.96 -12.78 38.61
CA PRO A 3 -3.02 -12.79 37.14
C PRO A 3 -1.65 -12.90 36.46
N PHE A 4 -0.56 -12.66 37.20
CA PHE A 4 0.81 -12.76 36.70
C PHE A 4 1.39 -14.18 36.70
N THR A 5 0.87 -15.12 37.51
CA THR A 5 1.43 -16.49 37.56
C THR A 5 1.21 -17.26 36.26
N TRP A 6 0.15 -16.94 35.50
CA TRP A 6 -0.08 -17.54 34.19
C TRP A 6 0.86 -16.99 33.11
N VAL A 7 1.26 -15.72 33.23
CA VAL A 7 2.20 -15.08 32.30
C VAL A 7 3.61 -15.65 32.51
N GLU A 8 4.06 -15.78 33.76
CA GLU A 8 5.37 -16.35 34.09
C GLU A 8 5.49 -17.81 33.63
N GLN A 9 4.46 -18.64 33.89
CA GLN A 9 4.40 -20.02 33.39
C GLN A 9 4.35 -20.12 31.86
N SER A 10 3.83 -19.10 31.17
CA SER A 10 3.77 -19.06 29.71
C SER A 10 5.11 -18.63 29.12
N VAL A 11 5.83 -17.71 29.76
CA VAL A 11 7.17 -17.27 29.34
C VAL A 11 8.18 -18.41 29.51
N GLU A 12 8.15 -19.12 30.64
CA GLU A 12 9.02 -20.28 30.88
C GLU A 12 8.80 -21.39 29.83
N LYS A 13 7.54 -21.67 29.47
CA LYS A 13 7.23 -22.62 28.39
C LYS A 13 7.69 -22.14 27.01
N ILE A 14 7.67 -20.83 26.75
CA ILE A 14 8.16 -20.25 25.49
C ILE A 14 9.69 -20.37 25.40
N GLU A 15 10.42 -20.18 26.50
CA GLU A 15 11.88 -20.33 26.51
C GLU A 15 12.30 -21.80 26.35
N ILE A 16 11.62 -22.74 26.99
CA ILE A 16 11.85 -24.18 26.78
C ILE A 16 11.59 -24.58 25.32
N LEU A 17 10.52 -24.07 24.71
CA LEU A 17 10.22 -24.31 23.29
C LEU A 17 11.26 -23.67 22.36
N ARG A 18 11.77 -22.48 22.72
CA ARG A 18 12.83 -21.79 21.98
C ARG A 18 14.11 -22.62 21.97
N ASP A 19 14.53 -23.12 23.13
CA ASP A 19 15.79 -23.86 23.25
C ASP A 19 15.69 -25.25 22.58
N TYR A 20 14.52 -25.90 22.67
CA TYR A 20 14.23 -27.13 21.92
C TYR A 20 14.21 -26.89 20.40
N THR A 21 13.72 -25.73 19.94
CA THR A 21 13.80 -25.36 18.51
C THR A 21 15.21 -25.07 18.03
N TYR A 22 16.12 -24.58 18.89
CA TYR A 22 17.53 -24.38 18.54
C TYR A 22 18.29 -25.69 18.34
N GLU A 23 18.00 -26.71 19.16
CA GLU A 23 18.59 -28.05 19.03
C GLU A 23 18.10 -28.78 17.77
N LEU A 24 16.80 -28.66 17.45
CA LEU A 24 16.22 -29.17 16.21
C LEU A 24 16.67 -28.40 14.95
N TYR A 25 17.14 -27.14 15.10
CA TYR A 25 17.57 -26.29 14.00
C TYR A 25 18.82 -26.80 13.28
N SER A 26 19.65 -27.63 13.93
CA SER A 26 20.90 -28.10 13.33
C SER A 26 20.71 -29.24 12.30
N ASN A 27 19.60 -29.99 12.33
CA ASN A 27 19.57 -31.31 11.67
C ASN A 27 18.59 -31.53 10.49
N TYR A 28 17.45 -30.80 10.33
CA TYR A 28 16.45 -31.18 9.28
C TYR A 28 15.78 -30.01 8.55
N GLY A 29 16.12 -29.76 7.27
CA GLY A 29 15.73 -28.57 6.50
C GLY A 29 14.24 -28.35 6.21
N ILE A 30 13.50 -29.38 5.81
CA ILE A 30 12.12 -29.24 5.29
C ILE A 30 11.07 -29.21 6.42
N LEU A 31 11.33 -29.92 7.52
CA LEU A 31 10.46 -29.90 8.70
C LEU A 31 10.42 -28.50 9.36
N LYS A 32 11.46 -27.68 9.17
CA LYS A 32 11.62 -26.31 9.71
C LYS A 32 10.57 -25.32 9.22
N PHE A 33 10.14 -25.41 7.96
CA PHE A 33 9.16 -24.48 7.41
C PHE A 33 7.78 -24.73 8.03
N TYR A 34 7.39 -26.00 8.13
CA TYR A 34 6.11 -26.38 8.70
C TYR A 34 6.03 -26.10 10.19
N THR A 35 7.10 -26.33 10.96
CA THR A 35 7.11 -25.99 12.39
C THR A 35 7.09 -24.48 12.62
N PHE A 36 7.85 -23.69 11.87
CA PHE A 36 7.84 -22.23 11.99
C PHE A 36 6.49 -21.61 11.63
N VAL A 37 5.88 -22.04 10.52
CA VAL A 37 4.53 -21.58 10.11
C VAL A 37 3.50 -22.00 11.16
N SER A 38 3.57 -23.24 11.65
CA SER A 38 2.63 -23.74 12.66
C SER A 38 2.75 -22.99 13.99
N ILE A 39 3.96 -22.65 14.43
CA ILE A 39 4.19 -21.86 15.65
C ILE A 39 3.66 -20.44 15.49
N ASN A 40 3.89 -19.78 14.36
CA ASN A 40 3.37 -18.42 14.14
C ASN A 40 1.84 -18.38 14.05
N ILE A 41 1.22 -19.38 13.41
CA ILE A 41 -0.23 -19.53 13.39
C ILE A 41 -0.76 -19.81 14.80
N TYR A 42 -0.11 -20.68 15.56
CA TYR A 42 -0.50 -21.01 16.92
C TYR A 42 -0.38 -19.80 17.87
N LEU A 43 0.71 -19.02 17.78
CA LEU A 43 0.87 -17.79 18.53
C LEU A 43 -0.17 -16.75 18.14
N ALA A 44 -0.51 -16.63 16.85
CA ALA A 44 -1.58 -15.75 16.38
C ALA A 44 -2.96 -16.15 16.94
N LEU A 45 -3.23 -17.46 17.05
CA LEU A 45 -4.47 -17.99 17.65
C LEU A 45 -4.51 -17.81 19.17
N LEU A 46 -3.38 -17.96 19.88
CA LEU A 46 -3.28 -17.64 21.30
C LEU A 46 -3.49 -16.13 21.55
N PHE A 47 -2.93 -15.29 20.69
CA PHE A 47 -3.10 -13.83 20.77
C PHE A 47 -4.55 -13.41 20.45
N TRP A 48 -5.20 -14.06 19.48
CA TRP A 48 -6.64 -13.91 19.21
C TRP A 48 -7.44 -14.08 20.50
N ARG A 49 -7.19 -15.18 21.22
CA ARG A 49 -7.95 -15.55 22.42
C ARG A 49 -7.77 -14.57 23.57
N SER A 50 -6.64 -13.87 23.63
CA SER A 50 -6.29 -12.95 24.72
C SER A 50 -6.69 -11.49 24.46
N VAL A 51 -6.54 -10.99 23.22
CA VAL A 51 -6.59 -9.53 22.93
C VAL A 51 -7.81 -9.12 22.08
N GLY A 52 -8.60 -10.09 21.60
CA GLY A 52 -9.82 -9.84 20.84
C GLY A 52 -9.57 -9.37 19.38
N TYR A 53 -10.64 -9.34 18.59
CA TYR A 53 -10.60 -9.26 17.11
C TYR A 53 -9.93 -7.98 16.55
N LYS A 54 -9.78 -6.93 17.36
CA LYS A 54 -9.31 -5.61 16.93
C LYS A 54 -7.84 -5.60 16.47
N TYR A 55 -7.01 -6.52 16.96
CA TYR A 55 -5.58 -6.60 16.62
C TYR A 55 -5.22 -7.76 15.69
N LEU A 56 -6.17 -8.64 15.38
CA LEU A 56 -5.96 -9.82 14.54
C LEU A 56 -5.48 -9.43 13.13
N LYS A 57 -6.05 -8.37 12.54
CA LYS A 57 -5.66 -7.88 11.21
C LYS A 57 -4.22 -7.35 11.16
N ILE A 58 -3.74 -6.71 12.22
CA ILE A 58 -2.36 -6.17 12.29
C ILE A 58 -1.37 -7.33 12.41
N LEU A 59 -1.68 -8.32 13.24
CA LEU A 59 -0.84 -9.49 13.44
C LEU A 59 -0.75 -10.36 12.17
N LEU A 60 -1.86 -10.50 11.43
CA LEU A 60 -1.90 -11.20 10.13
C LEU A 60 -1.05 -10.49 9.07
N VAL A 61 -1.09 -9.16 9.02
CA VAL A 61 -0.26 -8.38 8.09
C VAL A 61 1.22 -8.51 8.46
N LEU A 62 1.56 -8.50 9.75
CA LEU A 62 2.93 -8.67 10.22
C LEU A 62 3.47 -10.09 9.96
N THR A 63 2.67 -11.13 10.17
CA THR A 63 3.05 -12.52 9.86
C THR A 63 3.21 -12.77 8.35
N LEU A 64 2.35 -12.17 7.52
CA LEU A 64 2.53 -12.21 6.07
C LEU A 64 3.80 -11.44 5.62
N TYR A 65 4.18 -10.39 6.34
CA TYR A 65 5.42 -9.64 6.10
C TYR A 65 6.69 -10.39 6.55
N THR A 66 6.64 -11.16 7.64
CA THR A 66 7.79 -11.95 8.11
C THR A 66 8.00 -13.25 7.32
N LEU A 67 6.96 -13.73 6.61
CA LEU A 67 7.05 -14.87 5.70
C LEU A 67 7.70 -14.52 4.34
N SER A 68 7.79 -13.23 3.98
CA SER A 68 8.33 -12.81 2.67
C SER A 68 9.85 -12.91 2.46
N PRO A 69 10.75 -12.92 3.48
CA PRO A 69 12.20 -12.97 3.22
C PRO A 69 12.84 -14.37 3.33
N LEU A 70 12.10 -15.43 3.65
CA LEU A 70 12.71 -16.73 4.06
C LEU A 70 12.92 -17.77 2.95
N SER A 71 12.76 -17.40 1.67
CA SER A 71 13.09 -18.27 0.53
C SER A 71 14.43 -17.89 -0.12
N ALA A 72 15.51 -17.97 0.65
CA ALA A 72 16.86 -18.00 0.09
C ALA A 72 17.64 -19.11 0.79
N TRP A 73 17.86 -20.23 0.09
CA TRP A 73 18.78 -21.29 0.53
C TRP A 73 19.83 -21.55 -0.54
N HIS A 74 21.06 -21.67 -0.06
CA HIS A 74 22.26 -21.99 -0.82
C HIS A 74 22.22 -23.41 -1.38
N VAL A 75 22.51 -23.54 -2.67
CA VAL A 75 23.21 -24.69 -3.24
C VAL A 75 24.32 -24.13 -4.15
N GLY A 76 25.57 -24.36 -3.75
CA GLY A 76 26.76 -24.36 -4.62
C GLY A 76 27.06 -23.11 -5.45
N GLY A 77 27.86 -22.19 -4.89
CA GLY A 77 28.96 -21.54 -5.61
C GLY A 77 28.66 -20.79 -6.92
N GLU A 78 27.79 -19.78 -6.88
CA GLU A 78 27.92 -18.47 -7.56
C GLU A 78 26.64 -17.68 -7.24
N ILE A 79 26.77 -16.44 -6.79
CA ILE A 79 25.63 -15.59 -6.44
C ILE A 79 25.08 -14.97 -7.73
N GLU A 80 24.22 -15.70 -8.44
CA GLU A 80 23.19 -15.06 -9.25
C GLU A 80 21.95 -14.84 -8.39
N LEU A 81 21.62 -13.57 -8.14
CA LEU A 81 20.41 -13.13 -7.47
C LEU A 81 19.18 -13.55 -8.30
N PHE A 82 18.70 -14.78 -8.10
CA PHE A 82 17.43 -15.22 -8.66
C PHE A 82 16.29 -14.47 -7.97
N ASN A 83 15.61 -13.65 -8.75
CA ASN A 83 14.80 -12.54 -8.28
C ASN A 83 13.40 -13.02 -7.85
N LEU A 84 13.21 -13.29 -6.55
CA LEU A 84 11.92 -13.64 -5.94
C LEU A 84 10.89 -12.48 -5.94
N GLN A 85 11.27 -11.27 -6.37
CA GLN A 85 10.32 -10.19 -6.62
C GLN A 85 9.37 -10.49 -7.79
N SER A 86 9.75 -11.41 -8.68
CA SER A 86 8.95 -11.82 -9.83
C SER A 86 7.70 -12.60 -9.42
N SER A 87 7.79 -13.48 -8.42
CA SER A 87 6.71 -14.41 -8.08
C SER A 87 5.58 -13.76 -7.26
N LEU A 88 5.87 -12.81 -6.37
CA LEU A 88 4.83 -12.03 -5.67
C LEU A 88 4.12 -11.02 -6.59
N ALA A 89 4.82 -10.52 -7.62
CA ALA A 89 4.20 -9.71 -8.68
C ALA A 89 3.25 -10.52 -9.57
N ILE A 90 3.51 -11.83 -9.75
CA ILE A 90 2.65 -12.72 -10.56
C ILE A 90 1.38 -13.14 -9.80
N VAL A 91 1.44 -13.31 -8.48
CA VAL A 91 0.30 -13.82 -7.68
C VAL A 91 -0.79 -12.78 -7.44
N SER A 92 -0.50 -11.49 -7.54
CA SER A 92 -1.51 -10.41 -7.40
C SER A 92 -1.97 -9.78 -8.73
N CYS A 93 -1.29 -10.07 -9.84
CA CYS A 93 -1.55 -9.43 -11.15
C CYS A 93 -2.25 -10.37 -12.17
N SER A 94 -2.51 -11.63 -11.82
CA SER A 94 -3.00 -12.65 -12.78
C SER A 94 -4.52 -12.74 -12.94
N SER A 95 -5.33 -12.02 -12.15
CA SER A 95 -6.81 -12.13 -12.20
C SER A 95 -7.52 -11.00 -12.96
N ILE A 96 -6.80 -10.00 -13.48
CA ILE A 96 -7.37 -8.98 -14.36
C ILE A 96 -6.43 -8.88 -15.55
N GLY A 97 -6.87 -9.39 -16.72
CA GLY A 97 -6.10 -9.52 -17.95
C GLY A 97 -5.64 -8.19 -18.57
N GLN A 98 -4.80 -7.45 -17.86
CA GLN A 98 -4.20 -6.22 -18.30
C GLN A 98 -2.71 -6.47 -18.55
N ASN A 99 -2.34 -6.48 -19.83
CA ASN A 99 -0.97 -6.55 -20.34
C ASN A 99 -0.16 -5.28 -20.03
N PHE A 100 -0.06 -4.87 -18.76
CA PHE A 100 0.91 -3.86 -18.37
C PHE A 100 2.22 -4.53 -18.01
N ASN A 101 3.16 -4.52 -18.95
CA ASN A 101 4.56 -4.92 -18.76
C ASN A 101 5.34 -4.05 -17.74
N LEU A 102 4.64 -3.21 -16.96
CA LEU A 102 5.22 -2.48 -15.85
C LEU A 102 5.04 -3.32 -14.59
N SER A 103 5.90 -4.34 -14.46
CA SER A 103 6.25 -4.91 -13.16
C SER A 103 6.52 -3.79 -12.16
N TRP A 104 6.21 -4.03 -10.88
CA TRP A 104 6.45 -3.11 -9.76
C TRP A 104 7.73 -2.28 -9.97
N SER A 105 7.57 -0.97 -10.15
CA SER A 105 8.69 -0.08 -10.47
C SER A 105 9.66 0.15 -9.31
N LEU A 106 9.40 -0.48 -8.15
CA LEU A 106 10.22 -0.38 -6.95
C LEU A 106 11.60 -0.99 -7.19
N GLY A 107 12.65 -0.17 -7.22
CA GLY A 107 14.03 -0.62 -7.48
C GLY A 107 14.35 -0.89 -8.96
N SER A 108 13.38 -0.76 -9.87
CA SER A 108 13.60 -0.94 -11.30
C SER A 108 14.49 0.16 -11.91
N LYS A 109 15.21 -0.18 -13.00
CA LYS A 109 15.92 0.80 -13.82
C LYS A 109 14.92 1.86 -14.30
N LYS A 110 15.38 3.12 -14.35
CA LYS A 110 14.57 4.26 -14.79
C LYS A 110 13.98 3.97 -16.18
N LEU A 111 12.66 4.06 -16.32
CA LEU A 111 11.98 3.90 -17.61
C LEU A 111 12.58 4.87 -18.65
N THR A 112 12.85 4.35 -19.85
CA THR A 112 13.32 5.14 -20.99
C THR A 112 12.26 6.17 -21.40
N LYS A 113 12.63 7.14 -22.24
CA LYS A 113 11.66 8.17 -22.68
C LYS A 113 10.60 7.55 -23.59
N GLU A 114 10.99 6.55 -24.36
CA GLU A 114 10.22 5.84 -25.37
C GLU A 114 9.14 5.00 -24.69
N VAL A 115 9.52 4.18 -23.70
CA VAL A 115 8.57 3.37 -22.91
C VAL A 115 7.57 4.26 -22.18
N ARG A 116 8.00 5.40 -21.65
CA ARG A 116 7.07 6.34 -20.99
C ARG A 116 6.06 6.95 -21.95
N LYS A 117 6.42 7.17 -23.21
CA LYS A 117 5.48 7.68 -24.24
C LYS A 117 4.45 6.64 -24.66
N MET A 118 4.80 5.35 -24.58
CA MET A 118 3.90 4.24 -24.89
C MET A 118 2.94 3.89 -23.75
N PHE A 119 3.12 4.50 -22.56
CA PHE A 119 2.27 4.23 -21.41
C PHE A 119 0.86 4.80 -21.63
N ILE A 120 -0.12 3.90 -21.62
CA ILE A 120 -1.54 4.21 -21.65
C ILE A 120 -2.11 3.95 -20.25
N LEU A 121 -2.90 4.91 -19.75
CA LEU A 121 -3.54 4.79 -18.43
C LEU A 121 -4.88 4.05 -18.59
N PRO A 122 -5.10 2.91 -17.90
CA PRO A 122 -6.39 2.24 -17.91
C PRO A 122 -7.52 3.10 -17.34
N PRO A 123 -8.75 2.97 -17.85
CA PRO A 123 -9.89 3.75 -17.37
C PRO A 123 -10.14 3.61 -15.86
N ALA A 124 -9.94 2.42 -15.30
CA ALA A 124 -10.11 2.19 -13.87
C ALA A 124 -9.14 3.04 -13.02
N TYR A 125 -7.86 3.06 -13.38
CA TYR A 125 -6.85 3.84 -12.67
C TYR A 125 -6.95 5.34 -12.96
N GLU A 126 -7.41 5.71 -14.16
CA GLU A 126 -7.78 7.09 -14.49
C GLU A 126 -8.88 7.60 -13.56
N GLY A 127 -9.91 6.79 -13.30
CA GLY A 127 -10.95 7.11 -12.31
C GLY A 127 -10.36 7.40 -10.93
N ILE A 128 -9.46 6.55 -10.43
CA ILE A 128 -8.78 6.78 -9.14
C ILE A 128 -8.04 8.13 -9.16
N LEU A 129 -7.25 8.39 -10.21
CA LEU A 129 -6.47 9.62 -10.32
C LEU A 129 -7.36 10.87 -10.44
N VAL A 130 -8.47 10.80 -11.16
CA VAL A 130 -9.46 11.89 -11.24
C VAL A 130 -10.06 12.18 -9.86
N GLY A 131 -10.48 11.13 -9.14
CA GLY A 131 -11.03 11.29 -7.79
C GLY A 131 -10.03 11.97 -6.84
N LEU A 132 -8.78 11.53 -6.87
CA LEU A 132 -7.68 12.15 -6.12
C LEU A 132 -7.43 13.61 -6.55
N LEU A 133 -7.42 13.87 -7.86
CA LEU A 133 -7.23 15.22 -8.41
C LEU A 133 -8.40 16.14 -8.10
N LEU A 134 -9.62 15.68 -7.88
CA LEU A 134 -10.73 16.51 -7.40
C LEU A 134 -10.63 16.83 -5.91
N SER A 135 -9.87 16.02 -5.18
CA SER A 135 -9.74 16.05 -3.73
C SER A 135 -8.42 16.75 -3.32
N ASP A 136 -7.70 16.30 -2.28
CA ASP A 136 -6.44 16.90 -1.82
C ASP A 136 -5.17 16.52 -2.62
N ALA A 137 -5.27 15.74 -3.72
CA ALA A 137 -4.06 15.49 -4.50
C ALA A 137 -3.56 16.78 -5.19
N GLY A 138 -2.26 16.99 -5.05
CA GLY A 138 -1.55 18.16 -5.55
C GLY A 138 -0.86 17.86 -6.86
N ASN A 139 -0.76 18.89 -7.69
CA ASN A 139 0.03 18.88 -8.90
C ASN A 139 1.47 19.32 -8.58
N ASN A 140 2.45 18.48 -8.92
CA ASN A 140 3.87 18.77 -8.70
C ASN A 140 4.61 18.85 -10.03
N LYS A 141 5.15 20.03 -10.34
CA LYS A 141 6.04 20.25 -11.48
C LYS A 141 7.48 20.26 -10.99
N SER A 142 8.26 19.27 -11.43
CA SER A 142 9.68 19.21 -11.09
C SER A 142 10.45 20.27 -11.87
N LYS A 143 11.40 20.97 -11.24
CA LYS A 143 12.25 21.97 -11.90
C LYS A 143 12.98 21.42 -13.14
N SER A 144 13.41 20.15 -13.08
CA SER A 144 14.16 19.50 -14.16
C SER A 144 13.30 18.76 -15.18
N ASN A 145 12.03 18.48 -14.86
CA ASN A 145 11.16 17.70 -15.72
C ASN A 145 9.93 18.53 -16.09
N LYS A 146 9.76 18.78 -17.39
CA LYS A 146 8.60 19.53 -17.91
C LYS A 146 7.26 18.84 -17.62
N LEU A 147 7.28 17.52 -17.44
CA LEU A 147 6.09 16.72 -17.16
C LEU A 147 5.63 16.86 -15.70
N MET A 148 4.33 17.08 -15.55
CA MET A 148 3.65 17.14 -14.27
C MET A 148 3.55 15.76 -13.62
N ARG A 149 3.45 15.76 -12.30
CA ARG A 149 3.31 14.59 -11.45
C ARG A 149 2.18 14.83 -10.46
N ILE A 150 1.57 13.75 -10.02
CA ILE A 150 0.58 13.80 -8.94
C ILE A 150 1.33 13.54 -7.64
N ALA A 151 1.18 14.44 -6.69
CA ALA A 151 1.65 14.28 -5.32
C ALA A 151 0.44 14.03 -4.44
N PHE A 152 0.45 12.90 -3.74
CA PHE A 152 -0.60 12.55 -2.80
C PHE A 152 -0.01 12.53 -1.40
N VAL A 153 -0.64 13.26 -0.49
CA VAL A 153 -0.20 13.42 0.90
C VAL A 153 -1.41 13.21 1.80
N GLN A 154 -1.26 12.38 2.83
CA GLN A 154 -2.33 12.12 3.78
C GLN A 154 -1.81 12.02 5.21
N SER A 155 -2.69 12.28 6.18
CA SER A 155 -2.38 12.07 7.60
C SER A 155 -2.07 10.59 7.87
N PHE A 156 -0.95 10.32 8.52
CA PHE A 156 -0.54 8.96 8.88
C PHE A 156 -1.48 8.36 9.94
N THR A 157 -2.06 9.17 10.83
CA THR A 157 -2.91 8.66 11.91
C THR A 157 -4.33 8.37 11.45
N LEU A 158 -4.87 9.22 10.58
CA LEU A 158 -6.29 9.19 10.22
C LEU A 158 -6.57 8.39 8.94
N HIS A 159 -5.71 8.52 7.93
CA HIS A 159 -5.99 8.04 6.57
C HIS A 159 -4.99 6.97 6.10
N PHE A 160 -4.28 6.31 7.02
CA PHE A 160 -3.27 5.29 6.67
C PHE A 160 -3.82 4.20 5.76
N HIS A 161 -4.96 3.60 6.13
CA HIS A 161 -5.55 2.50 5.37
C HIS A 161 -5.93 2.91 3.94
N TYR A 162 -6.58 4.07 3.80
CA TYR A 162 -6.93 4.60 2.48
C TYR A 162 -5.69 4.94 1.66
N PHE A 163 -4.70 5.57 2.28
CA PHE A 163 -3.45 5.90 1.63
C PHE A 163 -2.74 4.65 1.09
N MET A 164 -2.65 3.59 1.89
CA MET A 164 -2.06 2.33 1.46
C MET A 164 -2.87 1.65 0.35
N HIS A 165 -4.20 1.70 0.43
CA HIS A 165 -5.07 1.20 -0.64
C HIS A 165 -4.81 1.91 -1.98
N VAL A 166 -4.74 3.24 -1.97
CA VAL A 166 -4.41 4.06 -3.15
C VAL A 166 -3.01 3.72 -3.65
N TYR A 167 -2.03 3.62 -2.74
CA TYR A 167 -0.64 3.30 -3.10
C TYR A 167 -0.53 1.95 -3.79
N PHE A 168 -1.14 0.89 -3.26
CA PHE A 168 -1.07 -0.44 -3.88
C PHE A 168 -1.78 -0.47 -5.23
N SER A 169 -2.96 0.15 -5.32
CA SER A 169 -3.75 0.24 -6.56
C SER A 169 -3.00 0.95 -7.68
N LEU A 170 -2.17 1.94 -7.33
CA LEU A 170 -1.42 2.77 -8.28
C LEU A 170 0.10 2.53 -8.19
N SER A 171 0.53 1.43 -7.60
CA SER A 171 1.95 1.14 -7.30
C SER A 171 2.84 1.22 -8.55
N PHE A 172 2.33 0.78 -9.70
CA PHE A 172 3.02 0.78 -11.00
C PHE A 172 3.32 2.19 -11.56
N ILE A 173 2.64 3.24 -11.11
CA ILE A 173 2.93 4.63 -11.51
C ILE A 173 3.87 5.34 -10.52
N PHE A 174 4.21 4.71 -9.39
CA PHE A 174 5.08 5.26 -8.36
C PHE A 174 6.47 4.64 -8.41
N ARG A 175 7.51 5.47 -8.35
CA ARG A 175 8.90 4.98 -8.35
C ARG A 175 9.39 4.58 -6.96
N SER A 176 8.86 5.22 -5.93
CA SER A 176 9.33 5.07 -4.56
C SER A 176 8.22 4.53 -3.66
N LEU A 177 8.65 3.94 -2.55
CA LEU A 177 7.78 3.68 -1.42
C LEU A 177 7.19 4.98 -0.86
N PRO A 178 6.08 4.89 -0.10
CA PRO A 178 5.61 5.98 0.72
C PRO A 178 6.70 6.58 1.60
N ILE A 179 6.76 7.90 1.62
CA ILE A 179 7.71 8.66 2.42
C ILE A 179 6.98 9.21 3.64
N LEU A 180 7.46 8.85 4.83
CA LEU A 180 7.00 9.45 6.08
C LEU A 180 7.52 10.89 6.18
N ARG A 181 6.60 11.83 6.41
CA ARG A 181 6.89 13.24 6.59
C ARG A 181 6.42 13.70 7.96
N ILE A 182 7.37 14.26 8.72
CA ILE A 182 7.10 14.87 10.02
C ILE A 182 7.25 16.38 9.83
N GLN A 183 6.21 17.13 10.17
CA GLN A 183 6.20 18.59 10.08
C GLN A 183 5.70 19.17 11.40
N TYR A 184 6.27 20.30 11.82
CA TYR A 184 5.78 21.05 12.97
C TYR A 184 5.08 22.31 12.47
N ARG A 185 3.81 22.51 12.86
CA ARG A 185 3.07 23.74 12.57
C ARG A 185 2.53 24.30 13.88
N ARG A 186 2.93 25.52 14.24
CA ARG A 186 2.54 26.19 15.50
C ARG A 186 2.79 25.30 16.74
N GLY A 187 3.94 24.63 16.78
CA GLY A 187 4.31 23.69 17.85
C GLY A 187 3.64 22.31 17.78
N ILE A 188 2.66 22.11 16.90
CA ILE A 188 1.95 20.83 16.75
C ILE A 188 2.69 19.94 15.75
N LYS A 189 3.01 18.71 16.16
CA LYS A 189 3.65 17.68 15.33
C LYS A 189 2.60 17.00 14.43
N ASN A 190 2.72 17.20 13.13
CA ASN A 190 1.92 16.54 12.11
C ASN A 190 2.74 15.45 11.43
N VAL A 191 2.22 14.22 11.44
CA VAL A 191 2.83 13.06 10.78
C VAL A 191 1.97 12.68 9.58
N SER A 192 2.59 12.60 8.41
CA SER A 192 1.91 12.33 7.15
C SER A 192 2.70 11.34 6.29
N LEU A 193 2.00 10.67 5.37
CA LEU A 193 2.62 9.90 4.30
C LEU A 193 2.51 10.66 3.01
N SER A 194 3.53 10.53 2.16
CA SER A 194 3.56 11.15 0.83
C SER A 194 4.08 10.19 -0.22
N ILE A 195 3.40 10.19 -1.37
CA ILE A 195 3.86 9.54 -2.61
C ILE A 195 3.80 10.54 -3.75
N ILE A 196 4.68 10.36 -4.74
CA ILE A 196 4.75 11.20 -5.92
C ILE A 196 4.86 10.31 -7.15
N SER A 197 3.97 10.50 -8.12
CA SER A 197 3.96 9.73 -9.35
C SER A 197 5.21 9.96 -10.18
N MET A 198 5.51 9.01 -11.08
CA MET A 198 6.42 9.25 -12.18
C MET A 198 5.87 10.35 -13.09
N GLY A 199 6.77 11.09 -13.74
CA GLY A 199 6.39 12.04 -14.79
C GLY A 199 6.11 11.28 -16.08
N LEU A 200 4.86 10.82 -16.24
CA LEU A 200 4.36 10.12 -17.41
C LEU A 200 3.52 11.09 -18.27
N PRO A 201 3.59 11.02 -19.61
CA PRO A 201 2.78 11.85 -20.50
C PRO A 201 1.27 11.72 -20.26
N ALA A 202 0.76 10.50 -20.04
CA ALA A 202 -0.67 10.30 -19.74
C ALA A 202 -1.11 11.03 -18.45
N ILE A 203 -0.33 10.90 -17.37
CA ILE A 203 -0.58 11.61 -16.11
C ILE A 203 -0.46 13.13 -16.32
N HIS A 204 0.53 13.58 -17.09
CA HIS A 204 0.71 14.98 -17.39
C HIS A 204 -0.51 15.57 -18.11
N ASN A 205 -1.01 14.89 -19.14
CA ASN A 205 -2.20 15.31 -19.89
C ASN A 205 -3.44 15.34 -19.00
N LEU A 206 -3.59 14.36 -18.10
CA LEU A 206 -4.68 14.35 -17.13
C LEU A 206 -4.58 15.56 -16.19
N CYS A 207 -3.41 15.83 -15.59
CA CYS A 207 -3.21 16.99 -14.72
C CYS A 207 -3.53 18.33 -15.42
N LEU A 208 -3.19 18.46 -16.70
CA LEU A 208 -3.43 19.69 -17.47
C LEU A 208 -4.93 20.01 -17.62
N GLN A 209 -5.81 19.00 -17.62
CA GLN A 209 -7.26 19.23 -17.66
C GLN A 209 -7.76 19.94 -16.39
N PHE A 210 -7.06 19.79 -15.26
CA PHE A 210 -7.41 20.38 -13.97
C PHE A 210 -6.69 21.69 -13.68
N LEU A 211 -6.07 22.32 -14.68
CA LEU A 211 -5.28 23.54 -14.49
C LEU A 211 -5.67 24.64 -15.45
N ASP A 212 -5.76 25.88 -14.95
CA ASP A 212 -5.89 27.06 -15.80
C ASP A 212 -4.54 27.47 -16.42
N VAL A 213 -4.57 28.51 -17.25
CA VAL A 213 -3.37 29.12 -17.87
C VAL A 213 -2.34 29.62 -16.86
N ASN A 214 -2.74 29.87 -15.62
CA ASN A 214 -1.89 30.31 -14.52
C ASN A 214 -1.39 29.14 -13.64
N GLY A 215 -1.76 27.90 -13.97
CA GLY A 215 -1.44 26.71 -13.18
C GLY A 215 -2.23 26.60 -11.88
N ARG A 216 -3.37 27.30 -11.76
CA ARG A 216 -4.31 27.15 -10.65
C ARG A 216 -5.26 25.99 -10.93
N LYS A 217 -5.61 25.27 -9.88
CA LYS A 217 -6.52 24.13 -9.96
C LYS A 217 -7.93 24.60 -10.35
N ILE A 218 -8.49 24.00 -11.40
CA ILE A 218 -9.85 24.27 -11.88
C ILE A 218 -10.64 22.97 -12.06
N ILE A 219 -11.96 23.09 -12.11
CA ILE A 219 -12.83 22.00 -12.53
C ILE A 219 -12.89 22.02 -14.06
N PRO A 220 -12.49 20.94 -14.75
CA PRO A 220 -12.55 20.87 -16.21
C PRO A 220 -14.00 20.97 -16.72
N ILE A 221 -14.19 21.54 -17.91
CA ILE A 221 -15.52 21.64 -18.53
C ILE A 221 -16.10 20.26 -18.90
N ASN A 222 -15.24 19.27 -19.16
CA ASN A 222 -15.61 17.88 -19.43
C ASN A 222 -15.71 17.01 -18.16
N ILE A 223 -15.95 17.61 -16.98
CA ILE A 223 -16.00 16.87 -15.70
C ILE A 223 -17.00 15.72 -15.70
N TYR A 224 -18.15 15.85 -16.37
CA TYR A 224 -19.16 14.80 -16.45
C TYR A 224 -18.63 13.50 -17.10
N ASN A 225 -17.68 13.60 -18.03
CA ASN A 225 -17.07 12.44 -18.67
C ASN A 225 -15.94 11.84 -17.82
N LEU A 226 -15.30 12.65 -16.98
CA LEU A 226 -14.20 12.22 -16.11
C LEU A 226 -14.71 11.61 -14.79
N LEU A 227 -15.89 12.05 -14.33
CA LEU A 227 -16.48 11.64 -13.05
C LEU A 227 -17.14 10.25 -13.13
N THR A 228 -16.32 9.23 -13.33
CA THR A 228 -16.74 7.83 -13.23
C THR A 228 -17.16 7.47 -11.79
N PRO A 229 -17.92 6.37 -11.57
CA PRO A 229 -18.23 5.90 -10.22
C PRO A 229 -16.97 5.67 -9.35
N ILE A 230 -15.87 5.23 -9.96
CA ILE A 230 -14.58 5.06 -9.28
C ILE A 230 -14.03 6.42 -8.84
N ALA A 231 -14.04 7.41 -9.73
CA ALA A 231 -13.60 8.76 -9.41
C ALA A 231 -14.42 9.37 -8.27
N LEU A 232 -15.75 9.21 -8.32
CA LEU A 232 -16.65 9.70 -7.29
C LEU A 232 -16.38 9.02 -5.93
N ALA A 233 -16.18 7.71 -5.92
CA ALA A 233 -15.86 6.96 -4.69
C ALA A 233 -14.57 7.47 -4.04
N HIS A 234 -13.50 7.68 -4.82
CA HIS A 234 -12.24 8.21 -4.31
C HIS A 234 -12.33 9.67 -3.86
N TRP A 235 -13.15 10.48 -4.53
CA TRP A 235 -13.40 11.87 -4.15
C TRP A 235 -14.14 11.96 -2.80
N ILE A 236 -15.20 11.16 -2.62
CA ILE A 236 -15.97 11.11 -1.37
C ILE A 236 -15.10 10.56 -0.23
N TRP A 237 -14.37 9.46 -0.45
CA TRP A 237 -13.56 8.84 0.60
C TRP A 237 -12.52 9.81 1.18
N GLU A 238 -11.96 10.66 0.34
CA GLU A 238 -10.92 11.60 0.75
C GLU A 238 -11.50 12.85 1.43
N THR A 239 -12.66 13.32 0.96
CA THR A 239 -13.30 14.53 1.51
C THR A 239 -14.04 14.29 2.83
N VAL A 240 -14.54 13.08 3.06
CA VAL A 240 -15.28 12.75 4.29
C VAL A 240 -14.32 12.57 5.46
N LYS A 241 -14.39 13.52 6.41
CA LYS A 241 -13.75 13.36 7.72
C LYS A 241 -14.45 12.22 8.48
N LEU A 242 -13.66 11.27 8.98
CA LEU A 242 -14.12 10.07 9.69
C LEU A 242 -15.08 10.35 10.87
N GLU A 243 -15.09 11.57 11.41
CA GLU A 243 -16.05 12.01 12.44
C GLU A 243 -17.52 11.87 11.97
N ASN A 244 -17.79 11.84 10.66
CA ASN A 244 -19.14 11.72 10.10
C ASN A 244 -19.49 10.33 9.52
N MET A 245 -18.53 9.39 9.45
CA MET A 245 -18.74 8.12 8.71
C MET A 245 -19.75 7.15 9.34
N VAL A 246 -20.06 7.28 10.63
CA VAL A 246 -21.13 6.49 11.28
C VAL A 246 -22.50 6.88 10.74
N TYR A 247 -22.69 8.13 10.31
CA TYR A 247 -23.97 8.62 9.75
C TYR A 247 -24.04 8.48 8.22
N ASP A 248 -22.93 8.70 7.50
CA ASP A 248 -22.96 8.83 6.03
C ASP A 248 -22.98 7.49 5.27
N SER A 249 -22.46 6.41 5.86
CA SER A 249 -22.47 5.10 5.20
C SER A 249 -23.90 4.55 4.99
N VAL A 250 -24.85 4.94 5.85
CA VAL A 250 -26.27 4.61 5.71
C VAL A 250 -26.94 5.44 4.61
N GLN A 251 -26.55 6.71 4.42
CA GLN A 251 -27.11 7.57 3.37
C GLN A 251 -26.55 7.26 1.98
N MET A 252 -25.25 6.93 1.88
CA MET A 252 -24.62 6.54 0.62
C MET A 252 -25.22 5.25 0.04
N LEU A 253 -25.59 4.28 0.90
CA LEU A 253 -26.28 3.07 0.47
C LEU A 253 -27.71 3.36 -0.06
N PHE A 254 -28.31 4.46 0.38
CA PHE A 254 -29.64 4.92 -0.04
C PHE A 254 -29.61 5.65 -1.39
N LEU A 255 -28.52 6.36 -1.70
CA LEU A 255 -28.37 7.08 -2.96
C LEU A 255 -28.04 6.16 -4.15
N LEU A 256 -27.45 4.99 -3.92
CA LEU A 256 -27.12 4.01 -4.97
C LEU A 256 -28.26 3.04 -5.33
N LYS A 257 -29.43 3.14 -4.67
CA LYS A 257 -30.61 2.30 -4.91
C LYS A 257 -31.73 2.98 -5.72
N LYS A 258 -31.50 4.19 -6.23
CA LYS A 258 -32.40 4.90 -7.14
C LYS A 258 -31.78 5.00 -8.53
#